data_AF-A0A6L5QMC7-F1
#
_entry.id   AF-A0A6L5QMC7-F1
#
_cell.length_a   1.000
_cell.length_b   1.000
_cell.length_c   1.000
_cell.angle_alpha   90.00
_cell.angle_beta   90.00
_cell.angle_gamma   90.00
#
_symmetry.space_group_name_H-M   'P 1'
#
loop_
_entity.id
_entity.type
_entity.pdbx_description
1 polymer ?
#
loop_
_entity_poly.entity_id
_entity_poly.type
_entity_poly.pdbx_seq_one_letter_code
_entity_poly.pdbx_strand_id
1 'polypeptide(L)'
;MNKIRLERHRQLTLPAEIVEKAHWQYGDLLEISYANGVVILTSIRKLPEKTIVKSLMDYAGACKGAWGNTPEEVEATMAEDRESWDR
;
A
#
# COMPACT_ATOMS: atom_id res chain seq x y z
N MET A 1 9.98 11.99 16.38
CA MET A 1 8.64 12.09 17.00
C MET A 1 8.29 13.56 17.12
N ASN A 2 7.22 14.01 16.47
CA ASN A 2 6.80 15.40 16.54
C ASN A 2 5.78 15.55 17.67
N LYS A 3 6.00 16.49 18.61
CA LYS A 3 5.08 16.76 19.72
C LYS A 3 4.35 18.06 19.42
N ILE A 4 3.03 18.02 19.42
CA ILE A 4 2.18 19.20 19.25
C ILE A 4 1.50 19.55 20.57
N ARG A 5 1.26 20.84 20.81
CA ARG A 5 0.55 21.34 21.99
C ARG A 5 -0.91 21.60 21.63
N LEU A 6 -1.81 21.32 22.56
CA LEU A 6 -3.20 21.74 22.46
C LEU A 6 -3.29 23.24 22.76
N GLU A 7 -3.75 24.01 21.78
CA GLU A 7 -3.87 25.46 21.90
C GLU A 7 -5.12 25.87 22.69
N ARG A 8 -5.24 27.17 22.97
CA ARG A 8 -6.45 27.76 23.55
C ARG A 8 -7.64 27.40 22.65
N HIS A 9 -8.81 27.13 23.25
CA HIS A 9 -10.02 26.68 22.54
C HIS A 9 -9.97 25.25 21.99
N ARG A 10 -9.04 24.41 22.46
CA ARG A 10 -8.95 22.97 22.10
C ARG A 10 -8.65 22.74 20.62
N GLN A 11 -7.91 23.66 20.00
CA GLN A 11 -7.45 23.52 18.62
C GLN A 11 -6.09 22.80 18.58
N LEU A 12 -5.94 21.87 17.63
CA LEU A 12 -4.67 21.22 17.31
C LEU A 12 -4.17 21.77 15.98
N THR A 13 -2.96 22.33 15.99
CA THR A 13 -2.27 22.75 14.77
C THR A 13 -1.35 21.62 14.32
N LEU A 14 -1.57 21.16 13.09
CA LEU A 14 -0.78 20.08 12.51
C LEU A 14 0.45 20.65 11.80
N PRO A 15 1.64 20.02 11.94
CA PRO A 15 2.81 20.40 11.17
C PRO A 15 2.57 20.22 9.67
N ALA A 16 3.11 21.13 8.85
CA ALA A 16 2.98 21.10 7.39
C ALA A 16 3.39 19.74 6.79
N GLU A 17 4.46 19.13 7.31
CA GLU A 17 4.94 17.81 6.87
C GLU A 17 3.89 16.69 6.95
N ILE A 18 3.00 16.73 7.96
CA ILE A 18 1.95 15.72 8.13
C ILE A 18 0.80 16.00 7.15
N VAL A 19 0.46 17.28 6.98
CA VAL A 19 -0.57 17.74 6.02
C VAL A 19 -0.18 17.36 4.59
N GLU A 20 1.09 17.57 4.22
CA GLU A 20 1.64 17.21 2.91
C GLU A 20 1.64 15.69 2.69
N LYS A 21 2.12 14.90 3.65
CA LYS A 21 2.12 13.43 3.57
C LYS A 21 0.72 12.83 3.49
N ALA A 22 -0.24 13.46 4.16
CA ALA A 22 -1.65 13.05 4.12
C ALA A 22 -2.40 13.62 2.90
N HIS A 23 -1.75 14.46 2.09
CA HIS A 23 -2.34 15.16 0.94
C HIS A 23 -3.62 15.92 1.28
N TRP A 24 -3.70 16.50 2.49
CA TRP A 24 -4.85 17.28 2.92
C TRP A 24 -4.80 18.68 2.34
N GLN A 25 -5.96 19.18 1.90
CA GLN A 25 -6.17 20.53 1.41
C GLN A 25 -7.02 21.35 2.38
N TYR A 26 -6.93 22.68 2.26
CA TYR A 26 -7.80 23.56 3.03
C TYR A 26 -9.27 23.31 2.67
N GLY A 27 -10.11 23.13 3.69
CA GLY A 27 -11.53 22.82 3.52
C GLY A 27 -11.84 21.33 3.32
N ASP A 28 -10.85 20.45 3.35
CA ASP A 28 -11.10 19.00 3.35
C ASP A 28 -11.90 18.57 4.58
N LEU A 29 -12.86 17.67 4.36
CA LEU A 29 -13.67 17.08 5.42
C LEU A 29 -12.93 15.87 6.00
N LEU A 30 -12.63 15.92 7.29
CA LEU A 30 -11.98 14.83 8.02
C LEU A 30 -12.99 14.13 8.92
N GLU A 31 -12.99 12.81 8.89
CA GLU A 31 -13.61 11.97 9.90
C GLU A 31 -12.68 11.84 11.10
N ILE A 32 -13.27 11.92 12.30
CA ILE A 32 -12.55 11.78 13.57
C ILE A 32 -13.10 10.58 14.33
N SER A 33 -12.21 9.70 14.76
CA SER A 33 -12.54 8.60 15.66
C SER A 33 -11.52 8.50 16.80
N TYR A 34 -11.92 7.85 17.88
CA TYR A 34 -11.08 7.64 19.05
C TYR A 34 -11.10 6.17 19.45
N ALA A 35 -9.94 5.54 19.46
CA ALA A 35 -9.77 4.15 19.85
C ALA A 35 -8.46 3.98 20.62
N ASN A 36 -8.49 3.27 21.75
CA ASN A 36 -7.31 2.89 22.53
C ASN A 36 -6.37 4.06 22.90
N GLY A 37 -6.91 5.24 23.24
CA GLY A 37 -6.09 6.40 23.57
C GLY A 37 -5.57 7.19 22.36
N VAL A 38 -5.87 6.74 21.14
CA VAL A 38 -5.40 7.34 19.89
C VAL A 38 -6.54 8.09 19.21
N VAL A 39 -6.31 9.37 18.90
CA VAL A 39 -7.17 10.15 18.01
C VAL A 39 -6.77 9.84 16.58
N ILE A 40 -7.72 9.34 15.79
CA ILE A 40 -7.53 8.98 14.39
C ILE A 40 -8.27 10.01 13.55
N LEU A 41 -7.52 10.69 12.68
CA LEU A 41 -8.05 11.61 11.69
C LEU A 41 -7.91 10.98 10.31
N THR A 42 -9.01 10.84 9.60
CA THR A 42 -9.04 10.22 8.26
C THR A 42 -9.76 11.14 7.30
N SER A 43 -9.20 11.36 6.11
CA SER A 43 -9.89 12.16 5.10
C SER A 43 -11.08 11.39 4.55
N ILE A 44 -12.24 12.05 4.46
CA ILE A 44 -13.44 11.50 3.83
C ILE A 44 -13.31 11.55 2.30
N ARG A 45 -12.46 12.47 1.81
CA ARG A 45 -11.93 12.34 0.45
C ARG A 45 -11.21 11.01 0.45
N LYS A 46 -11.75 10.01 -0.26
CA LYS A 46 -10.94 8.90 -0.73
C LYS A 46 -9.73 9.57 -1.35
N LEU A 47 -8.57 9.50 -0.68
CA LEU A 47 -7.30 9.69 -1.37
C LEU A 47 -7.52 8.97 -2.69
N PRO A 48 -7.31 9.62 -3.86
CA PRO A 48 -7.38 8.91 -5.12
C PRO A 48 -6.57 7.68 -4.82
N GLU A 49 -7.29 6.56 -4.79
CA GLU A 49 -6.73 5.35 -4.25
C GLU A 49 -5.42 5.31 -5.01
N LYS A 50 -4.30 5.16 -4.34
CA LYS A 50 -3.24 4.52 -5.06
C LYS A 50 -3.82 3.12 -5.36
N THR A 51 -4.84 2.98 -6.22
CA THR A 51 -4.63 2.50 -7.57
C THR A 51 -3.26 3.01 -8.04
N ILE A 52 -2.21 2.46 -7.40
CA ILE A 52 -1.32 1.58 -8.10
C ILE A 52 -2.27 0.74 -8.95
N VAL A 53 -2.66 1.28 -10.11
CA VAL A 53 -3.16 0.49 -11.21
C VAL A 53 -1.94 -0.37 -11.46
N LYS A 54 -1.86 -1.49 -10.74
CA LYS A 54 -0.72 -2.38 -10.84
C LYS A 54 -0.74 -2.77 -12.29
N SER A 55 0.19 -2.24 -13.04
CA SER A 55 0.29 -2.55 -14.46
C SER A 55 0.55 -4.04 -14.51
N LEU A 56 0.02 -4.73 -15.52
CA LEU A 56 0.40 -6.12 -15.74
C LEU A 56 1.94 -6.25 -15.86
N MET A 57 2.61 -5.18 -16.29
CA MET A 57 4.07 -5.08 -16.34
C MET A 57 4.76 -5.06 -14.97
N ASP A 58 4.09 -4.66 -13.89
CA ASP A 58 4.66 -4.70 -12.53
C ASP A 58 4.88 -6.14 -12.04
N TYR A 59 4.25 -7.11 -12.70
CA TYR A 59 4.40 -8.55 -12.44
C TYR A 59 5.32 -9.25 -13.44
N ALA A 60 5.85 -8.54 -14.45
CA ALA A 60 6.74 -9.14 -15.44
C ALA A 60 8.01 -9.66 -14.75
N GLY A 61 8.28 -10.96 -14.92
CA GLY A 61 9.44 -11.62 -14.32
C GLY A 61 9.29 -12.03 -12.86
N ALA A 62 8.11 -11.85 -12.24
CA ALA A 62 7.84 -12.32 -10.87
C ALA A 62 8.05 -13.85 -10.71
N CYS A 63 7.88 -14.61 -11.79
CA CYS A 63 8.10 -16.06 -11.83
C CYS A 63 9.42 -16.46 -12.50
N LYS A 64 10.38 -15.53 -12.70
CA LYS A 64 11.67 -15.88 -13.28
C LYS A 64 12.41 -16.85 -12.35
N GLY A 65 12.81 -18.00 -12.88
CA GLY A 65 13.47 -19.05 -12.11
C GLY A 65 12.53 -20.02 -11.39
N ALA A 66 11.20 -19.83 -11.49
CA ALA A 66 10.23 -20.71 -10.83
C ALA A 66 10.27 -22.16 -11.37
N TRP A 67 10.68 -22.33 -12.63
CA TRP A 67 10.84 -23.64 -13.28
C TRP A 67 12.31 -23.97 -13.57
N GLY A 68 13.27 -23.29 -12.93
CA GLY A 68 14.71 -23.48 -13.19
C GLY A 68 15.39 -22.26 -13.80
N ASN A 69 16.72 -22.24 -13.69
CA ASN A 69 17.59 -21.15 -14.15
C ASN A 69 18.24 -21.43 -15.50
N THR A 70 18.30 -22.71 -15.92
CA THR A 70 18.76 -23.10 -17.25
C THR A 70 17.62 -23.66 -18.11
N PRO A 71 17.73 -23.62 -19.45
CA PRO A 71 16.74 -24.20 -20.35
C PRO A 71 16.45 -25.68 -20.06
N GLU A 72 17.48 -26.44 -19.69
CA GLU A 72 17.38 -27.87 -19.41
C GLU A 72 16.57 -28.15 -18.13
N GLU A 73 16.72 -27.31 -17.10
CA GLU A 73 15.94 -27.39 -15.86
C GLU A 73 14.46 -27.07 -16.10
N VAL A 74 14.18 -26.10 -16.97
CA VAL A 74 12.80 -25.73 -17.36
C VAL A 74 12.13 -26.87 -18.11
N GLU A 75 12.81 -27.47 -19.07
CA GLU A 75 12.26 -28.59 -19.85
C GLU A 75 11.97 -29.80 -18.94
N ALA A 76 12.87 -30.12 -18.01
CA ALA A 76 12.68 -31.19 -17.05
C ALA A 76 11.47 -30.94 -16.14
N THR A 77 11.34 -29.72 -15.60
CA THR A 77 10.21 -29.35 -14.72
C THR A 77 8.88 -29.40 -15.50
N MET A 78 8.87 -28.97 -16.76
CA MET A 78 7.67 -29.05 -17.61
C MET A 78 7.27 -30.48 -17.95
N ALA A 79 8.24 -31.38 -18.16
CA ALA A 79 7.98 -32.79 -18.40
C ALA A 79 7.35 -33.47 -17.17
N GLU A 80 7.90 -33.22 -15.97
CA GLU A 80 7.36 -33.73 -14.71
C GLU A 80 5.94 -33.22 -14.43
N ASP A 81 5.69 -31.91 -14.64
CA ASP A 81 4.36 -31.31 -14.48
C ASP A 81 3.35 -31.97 -15.43
N ARG A 82 3.74 -32.22 -16.68
CA ARG A 82 2.87 -32.88 -17.66
C ARG A 82 2.54 -34.31 -17.28
N GLU A 83 3.54 -35.08 -16.85
CA GLU A 83 3.33 -36.46 -16.38
C GLU A 83 2.41 -36.52 -15.16
N SER A 84 2.40 -35.47 -14.32
CA SER A 84 1.54 -35.39 -13.14
C SER A 84 0.05 -35.21 -13.48
N TRP A 85 -0.27 -34.67 -14.67
CA TRP A 85 -1.67 -34.42 -15.09
C TRP A 85 -2.31 -35.64 -15.77
N ASP A 86 -1.50 -36.55 -16.28
CA ASP A 86 -1.95 -37.80 -16.92
C ASP A 86 -2.14 -38.96 -15.92
N ARG A 87 -2.07 -38.68 -14.60
CA ARG A 87 -2.25 -39.66 -13.51
C ARG A 87 -3.68 -39.67 -12.93
#